data_AF-D7NIZ0-F1
#
_entry.id   AF-D7NIZ0-F1
#
_cell.length_a   1.000
_cell.length_b   1.000
_cell.length_c   1.000
_cell.angle_alpha   90.00
_cell.angle_beta   90.00
_cell.angle_gamma   90.00
#
_symmetry.space_group_name_H-M   'P 1'
#
loop_
_entity.id
_entity.type
_entity.pdbx_description
1 polymer ?
#
loop_
_entity_poly.entity_id
_entity_poly.type
_entity_poly.pdbx_seq_one_letter_code
_entity_poly.pdbx_strand_id
1 'polypeptide(L)'
;SFQQCQLAMANFSNANCYGIEFRACDLKGANFSRTNFAHQVSNRMYFCSAFISGCNLSYANMERVCLEKCELFENRWIGTNLAGASLKESDLSRGVFSEDVWGQFSLQGA
;
A
#
# COMPACT_ATOMS: atom_id res chain seq x y z
N SER A 1 -2.31 -14.53 3.05
CA SER A 1 -1.89 -14.33 1.66
C SER A 1 -3.11 -14.43 0.77
N PHE A 2 -3.31 -13.45 -0.12
CA PHE A 2 -4.37 -13.40 -1.13
C PHE A 2 -3.71 -13.42 -2.51
N GLN A 3 -4.18 -14.30 -3.39
CA GLN A 3 -3.60 -14.49 -4.73
C GLN A 3 -4.73 -14.55 -5.74
N GLN A 4 -4.65 -13.69 -6.77
CA GLN A 4 -5.64 -13.61 -7.85
C GLN A 4 -7.09 -13.42 -7.35
N CYS A 5 -7.26 -12.81 -6.18
CA CYS A 5 -8.56 -12.59 -5.58
C CYS A 5 -9.25 -11.35 -6.15
N GLN A 6 -10.58 -11.40 -6.19
CA GLN A 6 -11.45 -10.26 -6.50
C GLN A 6 -11.85 -9.59 -5.17
N LEU A 7 -11.18 -8.49 -4.83
CA LEU A 7 -11.32 -7.77 -3.56
C LEU A 7 -11.67 -6.29 -3.79
N ALA A 8 -12.24 -5.97 -4.94
CA ALA A 8 -12.71 -4.62 -5.25
C ALA A 8 -13.70 -4.15 -4.17
N MET A 9 -13.56 -2.90 -3.73
CA MET A 9 -14.35 -2.26 -2.67
C MET A 9 -14.28 -2.96 -1.30
N ALA A 10 -13.35 -3.90 -1.10
CA ALA A 10 -13.17 -4.55 0.20
C ALA A 10 -12.76 -3.53 1.27
N ASN A 11 -13.22 -3.74 2.50
CA ASN A 11 -12.90 -2.89 3.62
C ASN A 11 -11.85 -3.54 4.53
N PHE A 12 -10.63 -2.99 4.50
CA PHE A 12 -9.52 -3.35 5.38
C PHE A 12 -9.27 -2.28 6.46
N SER A 13 -10.15 -1.27 6.58
CA SER A 13 -9.89 -0.17 7.50
C SER A 13 -9.73 -0.65 8.95
N ASN A 14 -8.72 -0.10 9.64
CA ASN A 14 -8.32 -0.49 10.99
C ASN A 14 -7.86 -1.96 11.15
N ALA A 15 -7.68 -2.71 10.06
CA ALA A 15 -7.16 -4.07 10.15
C ALA A 15 -5.68 -4.07 10.55
N ASN A 16 -5.25 -5.13 11.23
CA ASN A 16 -3.83 -5.44 11.38
C ASN A 16 -3.41 -6.33 10.21
N CYS A 17 -2.59 -5.77 9.32
CA CYS A 17 -2.11 -6.39 8.09
C CYS A 17 -0.58 -6.49 8.06
N TYR A 18 0.08 -6.55 9.22
CA TYR A 18 1.51 -6.86 9.26
C TYR A 18 1.78 -8.23 8.62
N GLY A 19 2.69 -8.27 7.65
CA GLY A 19 3.04 -9.46 6.87
C GLY A 19 1.99 -9.86 5.83
N ILE A 20 1.07 -8.97 5.47
CA ILE A 20 0.07 -9.29 4.46
C ILE A 20 0.71 -9.47 3.08
N GLU A 21 0.13 -10.38 2.30
CA GLU A 21 0.50 -10.59 0.91
C GLU A 21 -0.73 -10.47 0.02
N PHE A 22 -0.65 -9.58 -0.97
CA PHE A 22 -1.58 -9.47 -2.09
C PHE A 22 -0.80 -9.65 -3.40
N ARG A 23 -1.13 -10.68 -4.18
CA ARG A 23 -0.48 -10.97 -5.46
C ARG A 23 -1.53 -11.01 -6.56
N ALA A 24 -1.37 -10.17 -7.58
CA ALA A 24 -2.25 -10.11 -8.75
C ALA A 24 -3.75 -9.99 -8.38
N CYS A 25 -4.09 -9.28 -7.30
CA CYS A 25 -5.47 -9.11 -6.84
C CYS A 25 -6.11 -7.87 -7.47
N ASP A 26 -7.43 -7.90 -7.64
CA ASP A 26 -8.19 -6.67 -7.87
C ASP A 26 -8.57 -6.03 -6.54
N LEU A 27 -7.96 -4.89 -6.21
CA LEU A 27 -8.17 -4.11 -4.98
C LEU A 27 -8.77 -2.74 -5.31
N LYS A 28 -9.40 -2.60 -6.48
CA LYS A 28 -9.98 -1.34 -6.93
C LYS A 28 -10.96 -0.79 -5.90
N GLY A 29 -10.75 0.44 -5.46
CA GLY A 29 -11.63 1.09 -4.48
C GLY A 29 -11.56 0.51 -3.07
N ALA A 30 -10.62 -0.40 -2.77
CA ALA A 30 -10.49 -0.97 -1.44
C ALA A 30 -10.13 0.11 -0.41
N ASN A 31 -10.65 -0.03 0.80
CA ASN A 31 -10.39 0.91 1.89
C ASN A 31 -9.32 0.36 2.84
N PHE A 32 -8.12 0.93 2.80
CA PHE A 32 -7.01 0.64 3.71
C PHE A 32 -6.76 1.76 4.73
N SER A 33 -7.67 2.73 4.87
CA SER A 33 -7.49 3.80 5.86
C SER A 33 -7.27 3.24 7.27
N ARG A 34 -6.26 3.75 7.97
CA ARG A 34 -5.86 3.30 9.32
C ARG A 34 -5.48 1.82 9.42
N THR A 35 -5.22 1.14 8.29
CA THR A 35 -4.67 -0.22 8.32
C THR A 35 -3.27 -0.18 8.92
N ASN A 36 -2.97 -1.12 9.80
CA ASN A 36 -1.64 -1.25 10.35
C ASN A 36 -0.84 -2.29 9.57
N PHE A 37 0.11 -1.86 8.75
CA PHE A 37 1.09 -2.72 8.08
C PHE A 37 2.41 -2.87 8.86
N ALA A 38 2.52 -2.20 10.01
CA ALA A 38 3.72 -2.14 10.80
C ALA A 38 3.57 -2.91 12.12
N HIS A 39 4.65 -3.55 12.54
CA HIS A 39 4.79 -4.08 13.89
C HIS A 39 5.71 -3.16 14.69
N GLN A 40 5.17 -2.55 15.74
CA GLN A 40 5.94 -1.70 16.64
C GLN A 40 6.64 -2.57 17.67
N VAL A 41 7.97 -2.50 17.72
CA VAL A 41 8.79 -3.22 18.71
C VAL A 41 9.13 -2.32 19.90
N SER A 42 9.30 -1.01 19.65
CA SER A 42 9.50 -0.02 20.71
C SER A 42 9.08 1.37 20.25
N ASN A 43 9.22 2.38 21.13
CA ASN A 43 8.97 3.79 20.79
C ASN A 43 9.85 4.33 19.65
N ARG A 44 10.95 3.65 19.30
CA ARG A 44 11.90 4.10 18.27
C ARG A 44 12.09 3.10 17.13
N MET A 45 11.45 1.93 17.22
CA MET A 45 11.70 0.82 16.30
C MET A 45 10.38 0.19 15.87
N TYR A 46 10.18 0.13 14.57
CA TYR A 46 9.07 -0.54 13.94
C TYR A 46 9.55 -1.26 12.69
N PHE A 47 8.79 -2.26 12.27
CA PHE A 47 8.99 -2.98 11.02
C PHE A 47 7.72 -2.90 10.18
N CYS A 48 7.81 -2.39 8.96
CA CYS A 48 6.78 -2.65 7.95
C CYS A 48 7.03 -4.01 7.34
N SER A 49 5.98 -4.77 7.09
CA SER A 49 6.06 -5.95 6.23
C SER A 49 4.76 -6.06 5.45
N ALA A 50 4.86 -5.90 4.13
CA ALA A 50 3.76 -6.09 3.20
C ALA A 50 4.37 -6.44 1.83
N PHE A 51 3.77 -7.43 1.18
CA PHE A 51 4.04 -7.77 -0.21
C PHE A 51 2.78 -7.50 -1.02
N ILE A 52 2.79 -6.45 -1.82
CA ILE A 52 1.66 -6.09 -2.68
C ILE A 52 2.22 -5.97 -4.09
N SER A 53 1.95 -6.94 -4.96
CA SER A 53 2.48 -6.90 -6.32
C SER A 53 1.46 -7.26 -7.39
N GLY A 54 1.58 -6.63 -8.56
CA GLY A 54 0.69 -6.88 -9.70
C GLY A 54 -0.78 -6.55 -9.42
N CYS A 55 -1.08 -5.79 -8.38
CA CYS A 55 -2.45 -5.52 -7.95
C CYS A 55 -3.03 -4.28 -8.63
N ASN A 56 -4.34 -4.29 -8.81
CA ASN A 56 -5.08 -3.09 -9.19
C ASN A 56 -5.52 -2.34 -7.93
N LEU A 57 -4.80 -1.28 -7.56
CA LEU A 57 -5.13 -0.42 -6.41
C LEU A 57 -5.88 0.85 -6.84
N SER A 58 -6.37 0.92 -8.08
CA SER A 58 -7.00 2.14 -8.58
C SER A 58 -8.15 2.59 -7.66
N TYR A 59 -8.21 3.86 -7.32
CA TYR A 59 -9.19 4.47 -6.42
C TYR A 59 -9.21 3.91 -4.98
N ALA A 60 -8.22 3.12 -4.57
CA ALA A 60 -8.13 2.66 -3.18
C ALA A 60 -7.87 3.84 -2.24
N ASN A 61 -8.37 3.73 -1.00
CA ASN A 61 -8.07 4.70 0.05
C ASN A 61 -6.90 4.22 0.91
N MET A 62 -5.76 4.88 0.77
CA MET A 62 -4.51 4.62 1.48
C MET A 62 -4.01 5.91 2.15
N GLU A 63 -4.92 6.74 2.65
CA GLU A 63 -4.58 7.96 3.38
C GLU A 63 -3.79 7.62 4.65
N ARG A 64 -2.66 8.31 4.85
CA ARG A 64 -1.77 8.21 6.03
C ARG A 64 -1.26 6.81 6.38
N VAL A 65 -1.30 5.84 5.47
CA VAL A 65 -0.70 4.52 5.74
C VAL A 65 0.81 4.56 5.65
N CYS A 66 1.46 3.79 6.53
CA CYS A 66 2.89 3.57 6.53
C CYS A 66 3.17 2.24 5.84
N LEU A 67 3.79 2.32 4.66
CA LEU A 67 4.27 1.19 3.89
C LEU A 67 5.73 1.45 3.48
N GLU A 68 6.59 1.79 4.45
CA GLU A 68 8.02 2.01 4.22
C GLU A 68 8.77 0.68 4.13
N LYS A 69 9.82 0.56 3.30
CA LYS A 69 10.64 -0.67 3.17
C LYS A 69 9.84 -1.93 2.81
N CYS A 70 8.76 -1.75 2.05
CA CYS A 70 7.80 -2.78 1.70
C CYS A 70 7.84 -3.07 0.18
N GLU A 71 7.40 -4.25 -0.25
CA GLU A 71 7.47 -4.67 -1.67
C GLU A 71 6.17 -4.29 -2.38
N LEU A 72 6.20 -3.28 -3.26
CA LEU A 72 5.03 -2.60 -3.83
C LEU A 72 5.08 -2.51 -5.37
N PHE A 73 5.83 -3.40 -6.02
CA PHE A 73 6.12 -3.34 -7.46
C PHE A 73 4.95 -3.81 -8.35
N GLU A 74 4.95 -3.40 -9.62
CA GLU A 74 3.96 -3.80 -10.63
C GLU A 74 2.49 -3.43 -10.32
N ASN A 75 2.24 -2.54 -9.36
CA ASN A 75 0.87 -2.15 -9.00
C ASN A 75 0.34 -0.99 -9.85
N ARG A 76 -0.99 -0.94 -10.02
CA ARG A 76 -1.69 0.20 -10.62
C ARG A 76 -2.26 1.10 -9.54
N TRP A 77 -1.77 2.34 -9.46
CA TRP A 77 -2.09 3.31 -8.40
C TRP A 77 -3.02 4.44 -8.85
N ILE A 78 -3.76 4.29 -9.95
CA ILE A 78 -4.52 5.39 -10.56
C ILE A 78 -5.65 5.90 -9.65
N GLY A 79 -5.65 7.20 -9.34
CA GLY A 79 -6.65 7.82 -8.46
C GLY A 79 -6.62 7.30 -7.02
N THR A 80 -5.56 6.60 -6.61
CA THR A 80 -5.39 6.13 -5.22
C THR A 80 -5.22 7.34 -4.31
N ASN A 81 -5.96 7.40 -3.20
CA ASN A 81 -5.70 8.40 -2.18
C ASN A 81 -4.48 7.97 -1.37
N LEU A 82 -3.34 8.63 -1.58
CA LEU A 82 -2.09 8.42 -0.84
C LEU A 82 -1.74 9.65 0.02
N ALA A 83 -2.70 10.54 0.30
CA ALA A 83 -2.45 11.76 1.06
C ALA A 83 -1.79 11.44 2.42
N GLY A 84 -0.57 11.92 2.61
CA GLY A 84 0.22 11.72 3.83
C GLY A 84 0.71 10.28 4.05
N ALA A 85 0.61 9.41 3.04
CA ALA A 85 1.20 8.08 3.09
C ALA A 85 2.73 8.14 3.01
N SER A 86 3.39 7.17 3.63
CA SER A 86 4.84 7.00 3.53
C SER A 86 5.19 5.71 2.81
N LEU A 87 5.86 5.83 1.66
CA LEU A 87 6.34 4.72 0.83
C LEU A 87 7.88 4.74 0.73
N LYS A 88 8.57 5.31 1.72
CA LYS A 88 10.03 5.45 1.71
C LYS A 88 10.70 4.08 1.64
N GLU A 89 11.79 3.99 0.87
CA GLU A 89 12.57 2.76 0.68
C GLU A 89 11.75 1.55 0.18
N SER A 90 10.50 1.73 -0.25
CA SER A 90 9.68 0.67 -0.83
C SER A 90 9.94 0.52 -2.32
N ASP A 91 9.91 -0.72 -2.81
CA ASP A 91 10.06 -0.98 -4.23
C ASP A 91 8.74 -0.68 -4.95
N LEU A 92 8.70 0.43 -5.69
CA LEU A 92 7.58 0.83 -6.54
C LEU A 92 7.85 0.56 -8.03
N SER A 93 8.90 -0.21 -8.35
CA SER A 93 9.30 -0.47 -9.73
C SER A 93 8.15 -1.05 -10.55
N ARG A 94 8.09 -0.65 -11.83
CA ARG A 94 7.02 -1.07 -12.76
C ARG A 94 5.60 -0.70 -12.31
N GLY A 95 5.45 0.12 -11.28
CA GLY A 95 4.17 0.69 -10.86
C GLY A 95 3.67 1.73 -11.87
N VAL A 96 2.35 1.83 -12.02
CA VAL A 96 1.69 2.81 -12.89
C VAL A 96 0.94 3.80 -12.02
N PHE A 97 1.34 5.07 -12.08
CA PHE A 97 0.75 6.18 -11.32
C PHE A 97 0.05 7.15 -12.26
N SER A 98 -1.06 7.73 -11.83
CA SER A 98 -1.64 8.90 -12.48
C SER A 98 -1.04 10.19 -11.90
N GLU A 99 -1.12 11.29 -12.66
CA GLU A 99 -0.50 12.57 -12.27
C GLU A 99 -1.01 13.09 -10.92
N ASP A 100 -2.29 12.89 -10.62
CA ASP A 100 -2.93 13.32 -9.37
C ASP A 100 -2.40 12.58 -8.14
N VAL A 101 -1.85 11.39 -8.32
CA VAL A 101 -1.33 10.54 -7.24
C VAL A 101 0.13 10.87 -6.95
N TRP A 102 0.88 11.25 -7.98
CA TRP A 102 2.29 11.57 -7.87
C TRP A 102 2.48 12.81 -7.00
N GLY A 103 3.22 12.65 -5.89
CA GLY A 103 3.47 13.71 -4.91
C GLY A 103 2.53 13.72 -3.68
N GLN A 104 1.53 12.85 -3.61
CA GLN A 104 0.71 12.70 -2.39
C GLN A 104 1.45 11.98 -1.25
N PHE A 105 2.44 11.18 -1.60
CA PHE A 105 3.23 10.34 -0.69
C PHE A 105 4.68 10.80 -0.62
N SER A 106 5.35 10.47 0.49
CA SER A 106 6.78 10.73 0.61
C SER A 106 7.62 9.60 0.01
N LEU A 107 8.64 10.01 -0.76
CA LEU A 107 9.69 9.17 -1.31
C LEU A 107 11.03 9.67 -0.74
N GLN A 108 11.79 8.80 -0.07
CA GLN A 108 13.21 9.04 0.20
C GLN A 108 13.92 7.68 0.26
N GLY A 109 15.09 7.61 -0.41
CA GLY A 109 15.88 6.39 -0.58
C GLY A 109 16.07 5.95 -2.05
N ALA A 110 16.31 6.88 -2.97
CA ALA A 110 16.87 6.59 -4.30
C ALA A 110 18.38 6.80 -4.28
#